data_AF-A0A353YFE1-F1
#
_entry.id   AF-A0A353YFE1-F1
#
_cell.length_a   1.000
_cell.length_b   1.000
_cell.length_c   1.000
_cell.angle_alpha   90.00
_cell.angle_beta   90.00
_cell.angle_gamma   90.00
#
_symmetry.space_group_name_H-M   'P 1'
#
loop_
_entity.id
_entity.type
_entity.pdbx_description
1 polymer ?
#
loop_
_entity_poly.entity_id
_entity_poly.type
_entity_poly.pdbx_seq_one_letter_code
_entity_poly.pdbx_strand_id
1 'polypeptide(L)'
;AHQLGVSPAAFADYALRDQTRREHAVELQMHLHLRGFRLADWRACLQVGTDTAWATDRGEPIVRAMLAHLRAANVLVPAAAVLERIGLTARVRARKRVFQALADGLTEAERAALDALLTVDPELRRSRFAWLRDYSESPAPSNILELLNRLEYVRGLKMSPDRAGWIHATRLGRLVDEGAIMTAQHIVDLEPVRRTAILVAQVADLEARLADATLAMFEKYMGSLFTKARNRDERRFQATKRDVAKALLLFRRTIAALKQAKATGEDGVAVVDREVGMRQLDGVLPIIEAVADVADQEILVTAAERYSVLRRFSPRFLEAFCFQSNTPHHPVLAAVELLKAMNRDGTRALPKRPPASFLPTKWRKLIFANGPADRRLYETAVLAALRDRLKGSDIWVVGSRDYRAFETYLLPAAAVTDTGIDGETDPDRYVAARAAALHERLTFVAGRAERRTRRRRDRGRQALHRSDQAGRPGCRALACQSAGGTAAAGADHRGPGRCRAMDGLCRPLHPPAHRQSGSRQAGSASCGPGRRHQSRPIPHGRRVARPQLPPSDQRRAMAHQRRQLRRRPCRHHQRPPQPSDGRALG
;
A
#
# COMPACT_ATOMS: atom_id res chain seq x y z
N ALA A 1 56.68 19.69 23.27
CA ALA A 1 57.81 18.83 23.67
C ALA A 1 58.86 18.80 22.57
N HIS A 2 58.65 18.07 21.47
CA HIS A 2 59.65 17.91 20.41
C HIS A 2 60.04 19.23 19.71
N GLN A 3 59.07 20.11 19.42
CA GLN A 3 59.32 21.44 18.83
C GLN A 3 60.06 22.43 19.76
N LEU A 4 60.04 22.18 21.07
CA LEU A 4 60.63 23.07 22.08
C LEU A 4 61.88 22.46 22.74
N GLY A 5 62.30 21.27 22.32
CA GLY A 5 63.43 20.55 22.92
C GLY A 5 63.23 20.12 24.38
N VAL A 6 61.98 20.07 24.86
CA VAL A 6 61.66 19.80 26.28
C VAL A 6 60.99 18.43 26.43
N SER A 7 61.31 17.72 27.53
CA SER A 7 60.67 16.45 27.89
C SER A 7 59.14 16.60 28.01
N PRO A 8 58.33 15.70 27.43
CA PRO A 8 56.87 15.70 27.63
C PRO A 8 56.46 15.60 29.10
N ALA A 9 57.29 14.97 29.95
CA ALA A 9 57.03 14.82 31.37
C ALA A 9 56.98 16.16 32.12
N ALA A 10 57.73 17.18 31.65
CA ALA A 10 57.72 18.52 32.25
C ALA A 10 56.36 19.23 32.12
N PHE A 11 55.50 18.79 31.21
CA PHE A 11 54.13 19.32 31.10
C PHE A 11 53.26 18.91 32.30
N ALA A 12 53.57 17.80 32.98
CA ALA A 12 52.84 17.37 34.17
C ALA A 12 53.00 18.38 35.32
N ASP A 13 54.17 19.02 35.44
CA ASP A 13 54.48 19.98 36.50
C ASP A 13 54.05 21.43 36.17
N TYR A 14 53.78 21.71 34.89
CA TYR A 14 53.49 23.05 34.36
C TYR A 14 52.27 23.74 35.01
N ALA A 15 51.28 22.97 35.46
CA ALA A 15 50.05 23.49 36.05
C ALA A 15 49.94 23.29 37.58
N LEU A 16 51.04 22.94 38.27
CA LEU A 16 51.06 22.79 39.73
C LEU A 16 50.68 24.11 40.44
N ARG A 17 51.10 25.26 39.89
CA ARG A 17 50.68 26.58 40.35
C ARG A 17 49.51 27.08 39.50
N ASP A 18 48.35 27.18 40.13
CA ASP A 18 47.10 27.64 39.50
C ASP A 18 47.24 29.02 38.82
N GLN A 19 48.06 29.90 39.38
CA GLN A 19 48.36 31.23 38.85
C GLN A 19 49.05 31.19 37.48
N THR A 20 50.07 30.35 37.33
CA THR A 20 50.83 30.18 36.08
C THR A 20 49.93 29.69 34.95
N ARG A 21 49.00 28.78 35.25
CA ARG A 21 47.99 28.33 34.28
C ARG A 21 47.07 29.47 33.84
N ARG A 22 46.65 30.35 34.76
CA ARG A 22 45.74 31.48 34.45
C ARG A 22 46.44 32.57 33.65
N GLU A 23 47.67 32.92 34.00
CA GLU A 23 48.50 33.91 33.28
C GLU A 23 48.74 33.46 31.84
N HIS A 24 49.25 32.24 31.64
CA HIS A 24 49.47 31.71 30.29
C HIS A 24 48.17 31.53 29.51
N ALA A 25 47.04 31.23 30.16
CA ALA A 25 45.75 31.19 29.48
C ALA A 25 45.29 32.57 28.97
N VAL A 26 45.66 33.67 29.65
CA VAL A 26 45.40 35.04 29.20
C VAL A 26 46.34 35.39 28.04
N GLU A 27 47.62 35.05 28.13
CA GLU A 27 48.59 35.26 27.05
C GLU A 27 48.19 34.51 25.76
N LEU A 28 47.79 33.25 25.89
CA LEU A 28 47.28 32.45 24.76
C LEU A 28 46.00 33.05 24.15
N GLN A 29 45.11 33.59 24.98
CA GLN A 29 43.92 34.29 24.50
C GLN A 29 44.30 35.51 23.67
N MET A 30 45.24 36.32 24.14
CA MET A 30 45.73 37.48 23.38
C MET A 30 46.40 37.07 22.06
N HIS A 31 47.28 36.06 22.10
CA HIS A 31 48.01 35.59 20.93
C HIS A 31 47.10 34.98 19.86
N LEU A 32 46.10 34.21 20.26
CA LEU A 32 45.14 33.57 19.36
C LEU A 32 43.93 34.47 19.03
N HIS A 33 43.94 35.73 19.49
CA HIS A 33 42.83 36.67 19.38
C HIS A 33 41.48 36.12 19.88
N LEU A 34 41.53 35.28 20.92
CA LEU A 34 40.36 34.67 21.55
C LEU A 34 39.84 35.54 22.68
N ARG A 35 38.52 35.60 22.81
CA ARG A 35 37.83 36.29 23.92
C ARG A 35 36.99 35.34 24.76
N GLY A 36 36.88 35.64 26.05
CA GLY A 36 35.99 34.91 26.96
C GLY A 36 34.50 35.01 26.55
N PHE A 37 33.73 33.99 26.92
CA PHE A 37 32.30 33.88 26.67
C PHE A 37 31.50 34.86 27.55
N ARG A 38 30.69 35.73 26.93
CA ARG A 38 29.89 36.78 27.59
C ARG A 38 28.39 36.57 27.39
N LEU A 39 27.57 37.37 28.07
CA LEU A 39 26.12 37.34 27.91
C LEU A 39 25.65 37.61 26.47
N ALA A 40 26.36 38.47 25.73
CA ALA A 40 26.08 38.72 24.32
C ALA A 40 26.24 37.44 23.46
N ASP A 41 27.30 36.66 23.72
CA ASP A 41 27.55 35.38 23.03
C ASP A 41 26.51 34.34 23.42
N TRP A 42 26.09 34.34 24.68
CA TRP A 42 25.00 33.49 25.13
C TRP A 42 23.72 33.76 24.33
N ARG A 43 23.37 35.04 24.12
CA ARG A 43 22.18 35.43 23.33
C ARG A 43 22.35 35.04 21.86
N ALA A 44 23.53 35.27 21.27
CA ALA A 44 23.82 34.91 19.89
C ALA A 44 23.80 33.38 19.67
N CYS A 45 24.42 32.60 20.55
CA CYS A 45 24.35 31.14 20.54
C CYS A 45 22.92 30.62 20.72
N LEU A 46 22.13 31.24 21.60
CA LEU A 46 20.72 30.87 21.75
C LEU A 46 19.94 31.11 20.46
N GLN A 47 20.20 32.22 19.76
CA GLN A 47 19.56 32.53 18.48
C GLN A 47 19.94 31.50 17.40
N VAL A 48 21.24 31.28 17.19
CA VAL A 48 21.76 30.26 16.25
C VAL A 48 21.21 28.87 16.58
N GLY A 49 21.20 28.52 17.86
CA GLY A 49 20.64 27.27 18.33
C GLY A 49 19.13 27.17 18.04
N THR A 50 18.38 28.26 18.21
CA THR A 50 16.93 28.30 17.96
C THR A 50 16.62 28.18 16.46
N ASP A 51 17.38 28.87 15.62
CA ASP A 51 17.23 28.83 14.17
C ASP A 51 17.59 27.45 13.61
N THR A 52 18.64 26.82 14.15
CA THR A 52 18.97 25.42 13.83
C THR A 52 17.89 24.46 14.34
N ALA A 53 17.41 24.69 15.57
CA ALA A 53 16.35 23.88 16.18
C ALA A 53 14.99 24.05 15.51
N TRP A 54 14.80 25.06 14.67
CA TRP A 54 13.59 25.23 13.86
C TRP A 54 13.29 23.97 13.05
N ALA A 55 14.31 23.41 12.39
CA ALA A 55 14.17 22.25 11.52
C ALA A 55 14.35 20.88 12.22
N THR A 56 14.93 20.82 13.42
CA THR A 56 15.31 19.57 14.10
C THR A 56 15.22 19.64 15.64
N ASP A 57 14.92 18.53 16.32
CA ASP A 57 15.19 18.42 17.77
C ASP A 57 16.48 17.67 18.10
N ARG A 58 17.23 17.18 17.11
CA ARG A 58 18.49 16.48 17.38
C ARG A 58 19.47 17.46 18.01
N GLY A 59 19.99 17.11 19.19
CA GLY A 59 20.89 17.97 19.95
C GLY A 59 22.23 18.20 19.24
N GLU A 60 22.78 17.17 18.59
CA GLU A 60 24.09 17.24 17.94
C GLU A 60 24.16 18.33 16.84
N PRO A 61 23.25 18.43 15.85
CA PRO A 61 23.26 19.54 14.89
C PRO A 61 23.18 20.92 15.54
N ILE A 62 22.38 21.07 16.59
CA ILE A 62 22.18 22.34 17.30
C ILE A 62 23.48 22.75 17.98
N VAL A 63 24.10 21.84 18.75
CA VAL A 63 25.36 22.11 19.44
C VAL A 63 26.49 22.33 18.44
N ARG A 64 26.54 21.58 17.33
CA ARG A 64 27.52 21.78 16.26
C ARG A 64 27.42 23.18 15.64
N ALA A 65 26.21 23.65 15.34
CA ALA A 65 25.99 25.00 14.83
C ALA A 65 26.42 26.09 15.85
N MET A 66 26.09 25.89 17.13
CA MET A 66 26.53 26.78 18.20
C MET A 66 28.06 26.83 18.33
N LEU A 67 28.74 25.67 18.26
CA LEU A 67 30.21 25.58 18.30
C LEU A 67 30.84 26.25 17.08
N ALA A 68 30.29 26.04 15.89
CA ALA A 68 30.76 26.69 14.67
C ALA A 68 30.65 28.22 14.77
N HIS A 69 29.52 28.72 15.29
CA HIS A 69 29.32 30.15 15.53
C HIS A 69 30.33 30.74 16.52
N LEU A 70 30.58 30.06 17.66
CA LEU A 70 31.55 30.52 18.65
C LEU A 70 32.98 30.56 18.10
N ARG A 71 33.36 29.53 17.33
CA ARG A 71 34.68 29.48 16.69
C ARG A 71 34.85 30.60 15.66
N ALA A 72 33.85 30.85 14.83
CA ALA A 72 33.88 31.93 13.84
C ALA A 72 33.98 33.32 14.49
N ALA A 73 33.44 33.49 15.69
CA ALA A 73 33.50 34.74 16.45
C ALA A 73 34.71 34.85 17.40
N ASN A 74 35.68 33.92 17.30
CA ASN A 74 36.85 33.80 18.15
C ASN A 74 36.51 33.80 19.67
N VAL A 75 35.43 33.13 20.03
CA VAL A 75 34.97 33.02 21.43
C VAL A 75 35.40 31.70 22.02
N LEU A 76 35.99 31.75 23.22
CA LEU A 76 36.27 30.56 24.00
C LEU A 76 34.99 29.77 24.27
N VAL A 77 35.02 28.49 23.91
CA VAL A 77 33.89 27.59 24.10
C VAL A 77 33.65 27.42 25.61
N PRO A 78 32.44 27.74 26.12
CA PRO A 78 32.13 27.57 27.54
C PRO A 78 32.05 26.08 27.90
N ALA A 79 32.00 25.79 29.20
CA ALA A 79 31.82 24.41 29.68
C ALA A 79 30.61 23.73 29.01
N ALA A 80 30.71 22.42 28.76
CA ALA A 80 29.70 21.65 28.05
C ALA A 80 28.28 21.82 28.63
N ALA A 81 28.15 21.88 29.96
CA ALA A 81 26.87 22.10 30.66
C ALA A 81 26.22 23.47 30.35
N VAL A 82 27.01 24.48 29.97
CA VAL A 82 26.47 25.78 29.51
C VAL A 82 25.88 25.63 28.12
N LEU A 83 26.61 25.00 27.19
CA LEU A 83 26.12 24.74 25.83
C LEU A 83 24.87 23.86 25.83
N GLU A 84 24.84 22.83 26.67
CA GLU A 84 23.68 21.95 26.81
C GLU A 84 22.43 22.74 27.25
N ARG A 85 22.55 23.59 28.28
CA ARG A 85 21.44 24.44 28.74
C ARG A 85 20.97 25.41 27.65
N ILE A 86 21.88 26.03 26.91
CA ILE A 86 21.53 26.90 25.77
C ILE A 86 20.79 26.08 24.71
N GLY A 87 21.30 24.89 24.36
CA GLY A 87 20.67 24.00 23.38
C GLY A 87 19.27 23.53 23.80
N LEU A 88 19.08 23.19 25.08
CA LEU A 88 17.75 22.85 25.63
C LEU A 88 16.79 24.04 25.55
N THR A 89 17.26 25.23 25.91
CA THR A 89 16.47 26.47 25.84
C THR A 89 16.09 26.80 24.39
N ALA A 90 17.05 26.68 23.46
CA ALA A 90 16.84 26.85 22.03
C ALA A 90 15.75 25.90 21.49
N ARG A 91 15.78 24.62 21.90
CA ARG A 91 14.75 23.64 21.51
C ARG A 91 13.37 24.01 22.03
N VAL A 92 13.27 24.43 23.28
CA VAL A 92 11.99 24.88 23.86
C VAL A 92 11.46 26.10 23.10
N ARG A 93 12.31 27.09 22.81
CA ARG A 93 11.95 28.28 22.04
C ARG A 93 11.50 27.95 20.62
N ALA A 94 12.23 27.08 19.92
CA ALA A 94 11.87 26.63 18.59
C ALA A 94 10.52 25.90 18.57
N ARG A 95 10.24 25.02 19.54
CA ARG A 95 8.94 24.34 19.66
C ARG A 95 7.79 25.31 19.87
N LYS A 96 7.96 26.28 20.77
CA LYS A 96 6.95 27.32 21.00
C LYS A 96 6.66 28.10 19.71
N ARG A 97 7.70 28.49 18.97
CA ARG A 97 7.58 29.17 17.68
C ARG A 97 6.87 28.30 16.63
N VAL A 98 7.12 26.98 16.61
CA VAL A 98 6.43 26.04 15.71
C VAL A 98 4.94 25.98 16.03
N PHE A 99 4.56 25.87 17.31
CA PHE A 99 3.15 25.84 17.70
C PHE A 99 2.44 27.15 17.35
N GLN A 100 3.10 28.29 17.60
CA GLN A 100 2.58 29.61 17.23
C GLN A 100 2.39 29.71 15.72
N ALA A 101 3.40 29.35 14.91
CA ALA A 101 3.30 29.40 13.45
C ALA A 101 2.13 28.58 12.89
N LEU A 102 1.76 27.46 13.52
CA LEU A 102 0.60 26.66 13.11
C LEU A 102 -0.73 27.21 13.63
N ALA A 103 -0.74 27.86 14.80
CA ALA A 103 -1.95 28.41 15.42
C ALA A 103 -2.29 29.84 14.95
N ASP A 104 -1.29 30.57 14.47
CA ASP A 104 -1.44 31.96 14.04
C ASP A 104 -2.26 32.05 12.74
N GLY A 105 -3.01 33.14 12.60
CA GLY A 105 -3.87 33.39 11.44
C GLY A 105 -5.11 32.48 11.33
N LEU A 106 -5.41 31.64 12.34
CA LEU A 106 -6.70 30.95 12.44
C LEU A 106 -7.77 31.91 12.98
N THR A 107 -8.88 31.99 12.27
CA THR A 107 -10.12 32.64 12.73
C THR A 107 -10.69 31.89 13.93
N GLU A 108 -11.52 32.57 14.72
CA GLU A 108 -12.17 31.94 15.88
C GLU A 108 -13.08 30.78 15.46
N ALA A 109 -13.75 30.91 14.30
CA ALA A 109 -14.56 29.84 13.73
C ALA A 109 -13.74 28.59 13.36
N GLU A 110 -12.55 28.77 12.79
CA GLU A 110 -11.64 27.65 12.48
C GLU A 110 -11.11 26.98 13.76
N ARG A 111 -10.74 27.76 14.79
CA ARG A 111 -10.30 27.22 16.08
C ARG A 111 -11.42 26.42 16.75
N ALA A 112 -12.63 26.96 16.77
CA ALA A 112 -13.81 26.28 17.30
C ALA A 112 -14.13 24.99 16.53
N ALA A 113 -13.97 24.99 15.19
CA ALA A 113 -14.16 23.80 14.37
C ALA A 113 -13.12 22.70 14.68
N LEU A 114 -11.86 23.09 14.93
CA LEU A 114 -10.80 22.16 15.35
C LEU A 114 -11.09 21.60 16.74
N ASP A 115 -11.44 22.44 17.72
CA ASP A 115 -11.76 22.00 19.08
C ASP A 115 -13.02 21.11 19.11
N ALA A 116 -14.00 21.37 18.24
CA ALA A 116 -15.18 20.52 18.07
C ALA A 116 -14.82 19.08 17.66
N LEU A 117 -13.65 18.86 17.02
CA LEU A 117 -13.18 17.51 16.70
C LEU A 117 -12.99 16.63 17.94
N LEU A 118 -12.66 17.25 19.07
CA LEU A 118 -12.36 16.57 20.32
C LEU A 118 -13.63 16.24 21.14
N THR A 119 -14.73 16.93 20.85
CA THR A 119 -16.02 16.73 21.52
C THR A 119 -16.70 15.44 21.07
N VAL A 120 -17.44 14.79 21.97
CA VAL A 120 -18.22 13.60 21.64
C VAL A 120 -19.42 13.99 20.80
N ASP A 121 -19.49 13.43 19.59
CA ASP A 121 -20.62 13.63 18.71
C ASP A 121 -21.79 12.71 19.12
N PRO A 122 -23.01 13.25 19.31
CA PRO A 122 -24.15 12.47 19.81
C PRO A 122 -24.62 11.40 18.83
N GLU A 123 -24.47 11.62 17.51
CA GLU A 123 -24.85 10.66 16.48
C GLU A 123 -23.82 9.54 16.36
N LEU A 124 -22.53 9.90 16.38
CA LEU A 124 -21.43 8.94 16.26
C LEU A 124 -21.12 8.20 17.56
N ARG A 125 -21.58 8.73 18.71
CA ARG A 125 -21.25 8.28 20.09
C ARG A 125 -19.74 8.21 20.37
N ARG A 126 -18.96 8.97 19.62
CA ARG A 126 -17.50 9.11 19.74
C ARG A 126 -17.08 10.47 19.22
N SER A 127 -15.87 10.91 19.50
CA SER A 127 -15.39 12.18 18.97
C SER A 127 -15.21 12.12 17.45
N ARG A 128 -15.39 13.26 16.78
CA ARG A 128 -15.12 13.37 15.33
C ARG A 128 -13.66 13.04 15.02
N PHE A 129 -12.73 13.40 15.90
CA PHE A 129 -11.32 13.03 15.80
C PHE A 129 -11.12 11.50 15.78
N ALA A 130 -11.75 10.77 16.70
CA ALA A 130 -11.69 9.30 16.70
C ALA A 130 -12.37 8.70 15.44
N TRP A 131 -13.49 9.29 15.01
CA TRP A 131 -14.20 8.84 13.81
C TRP A 131 -13.40 8.98 12.51
N LEU A 132 -12.61 10.05 12.38
CA LEU A 132 -11.72 10.27 11.23
C LEU A 132 -10.60 9.22 11.15
N ARG A 133 -10.10 8.78 12.30
CA ARG A 133 -9.01 7.80 12.39
C ARG A 133 -9.48 6.35 12.23
N ASP A 134 -10.67 6.05 12.72
CA ASP A 134 -11.22 4.70 12.74
C ASP A 134 -12.11 4.44 11.52
N TYR A 135 -11.51 3.89 10.47
CA TYR A 135 -12.19 3.41 9.26
C TYR A 135 -11.81 1.95 8.94
N SER A 136 -12.67 1.27 8.18
CA SER A 136 -12.41 -0.11 7.73
C SER A 136 -11.47 -0.11 6.51
N GLU A 137 -10.48 -0.99 6.50
CA GLU A 137 -9.56 -1.15 5.36
C GLU A 137 -10.07 -2.13 4.29
N SER A 138 -11.25 -2.74 4.50
CA SER A 138 -11.82 -3.71 3.57
C SER A 138 -12.35 -3.02 2.30
N PRO A 139 -12.07 -3.53 1.09
CA PRO A 139 -12.48 -2.91 -0.18
C PRO A 139 -13.96 -3.18 -0.50
N ALA A 140 -14.85 -2.62 0.32
CA ALA A 140 -16.29 -2.64 0.12
C ALA A 140 -16.78 -1.28 -0.41
N PRO A 141 -17.78 -1.25 -1.31
CA PRO A 141 -18.35 0.01 -1.81
C PRO A 141 -18.88 0.94 -0.71
N SER A 142 -19.43 0.37 0.37
CA SER A 142 -19.89 1.14 1.54
C SER A 142 -18.72 1.84 2.24
N ASN A 143 -17.59 1.15 2.37
CA ASN A 143 -16.39 1.68 3.02
C ASN A 143 -15.76 2.81 2.18
N ILE A 144 -15.80 2.71 0.84
CA ILE A 144 -15.35 3.80 -0.04
C ILE A 144 -16.20 5.04 0.17
N LEU A 145 -17.54 4.91 0.21
CA LEU A 145 -18.44 6.03 0.49
C LEU A 145 -18.20 6.64 1.88
N GLU A 146 -17.95 5.78 2.85
CA GLU A 146 -17.61 6.18 4.22
C GLU A 146 -16.28 6.94 4.32
N LEU A 147 -15.28 6.56 3.52
CA LEU A 147 -14.02 7.30 3.41
C LEU A 147 -14.21 8.63 2.69
N LEU A 148 -15.02 8.66 1.62
CA LEU A 148 -15.37 9.92 0.93
C LEU A 148 -16.08 10.89 1.87
N ASN A 149 -17.02 10.42 2.70
CA ASN A 149 -17.66 11.27 3.72
C ASN A 149 -16.65 11.86 4.72
N ARG A 150 -15.67 11.07 5.16
CA ARG A 150 -14.60 11.52 6.07
C ARG A 150 -13.70 12.55 5.39
N LEU A 151 -13.31 12.29 4.14
CA LEU A 151 -12.47 13.19 3.35
C LEU A 151 -13.17 14.52 3.08
N GLU A 152 -14.45 14.50 2.70
CA GLU A 152 -15.29 15.70 2.53
C GLU A 152 -15.40 16.49 3.85
N TYR A 153 -15.60 15.80 4.98
CA TYR A 153 -15.65 16.45 6.29
C TYR A 153 -14.33 17.18 6.61
N VAL A 154 -13.18 16.51 6.41
CA VAL A 154 -11.86 17.09 6.67
C VAL A 154 -11.60 18.30 5.78
N ARG A 155 -11.90 18.20 4.48
CA ARG A 155 -11.77 19.34 3.54
C ARG A 155 -12.74 20.48 3.86
N GLY A 156 -13.90 20.16 4.42
CA GLY A 156 -14.88 21.13 4.91
C GLY A 156 -14.37 22.00 6.06
N LEU A 157 -13.33 21.58 6.77
CA LEU A 157 -12.65 22.40 7.79
C LEU A 157 -11.85 23.57 7.16
N LYS A 158 -11.70 23.60 5.83
CA LYS A 158 -11.02 24.67 5.06
C LYS A 158 -9.63 25.03 5.58
N MET A 159 -8.89 24.05 6.09
CA MET A 159 -7.50 24.25 6.47
C MET A 159 -6.68 24.51 5.21
N SER A 160 -6.05 25.68 5.12
CA SER A 160 -5.16 25.98 4.00
C SER A 160 -4.02 24.94 3.98
N PRO A 161 -3.83 24.22 2.86
CA PRO A 161 -2.76 23.23 2.73
C PRO A 161 -1.36 23.86 2.87
N ASP A 162 -1.25 25.18 2.64
CA ASP A 162 -0.01 25.94 2.74
C ASP A 162 0.46 26.10 4.19
N ARG A 163 -0.44 26.07 5.18
CA ARG A 163 -0.10 26.21 6.61
C ARG A 163 0.85 25.12 7.09
N ALA A 164 0.68 23.90 6.59
CA ALA A 164 1.58 22.78 6.88
C ALA A 164 2.98 22.99 6.27
N GLY A 165 3.08 23.76 5.19
CA GLY A 165 4.34 24.17 4.55
C GLY A 165 5.08 25.30 5.27
N TRP A 166 4.45 25.98 6.24
CA TRP A 166 5.09 27.05 7.03
C TRP A 166 6.11 26.53 8.04
N ILE A 167 6.11 25.23 8.32
CA ILE A 167 7.07 24.56 9.19
C ILE A 167 7.83 23.47 8.42
N HIS A 168 9.03 23.14 8.90
CA HIS A 168 9.84 22.11 8.26
C HIS A 168 9.13 20.74 8.26
N ALA A 169 9.17 20.00 7.15
CA ALA A 169 8.44 18.73 7.00
C ALA A 169 8.75 17.70 8.12
N THR A 170 10.01 17.63 8.57
CA THR A 170 10.41 16.76 9.70
C THR A 170 9.75 17.17 11.03
N ARG A 171 9.49 18.46 11.24
CA ARG A 171 8.77 18.95 12.43
C ARG A 171 7.31 18.57 12.37
N LEU A 172 6.68 18.82 11.21
CA LEU A 172 5.29 18.44 10.99
C LEU A 172 5.09 16.94 11.22
N GLY A 173 5.96 16.09 10.67
CA GLY A 173 5.92 14.65 10.88
C GLY A 173 5.98 14.25 12.36
N ARG A 174 6.83 14.91 13.16
CA ARG A 174 6.88 14.63 14.61
C ARG A 174 5.61 15.03 15.36
N LEU A 175 4.99 16.16 15.00
CA LEU A 175 3.71 16.57 15.58
C LEU A 175 2.59 15.60 15.19
N VAL A 176 2.65 15.08 13.96
CA VAL A 176 1.75 14.04 13.49
C VAL A 176 1.94 12.76 14.32
N ASP A 177 3.17 12.30 14.53
CA ASP A 177 3.46 11.11 15.31
C ASP A 177 3.03 11.26 16.78
N GLU A 178 3.27 12.45 17.35
CA GLU A 178 2.86 12.79 18.72
C GLU A 178 1.33 12.81 18.86
N GLY A 179 0.61 13.48 17.96
CA GLY A 179 -0.86 13.50 18.00
C GLY A 179 -1.48 12.14 17.67
N ALA A 180 -0.79 11.29 16.91
CA ALA A 180 -1.26 9.94 16.58
C ALA A 180 -1.34 9.04 17.81
N ILE A 181 -0.50 9.22 18.83
CA ILE A 181 -0.57 8.44 20.07
C ILE A 181 -1.53 9.03 21.12
N MET A 182 -2.02 10.26 20.91
CA MET A 182 -2.92 10.94 21.86
C MET A 182 -4.39 10.58 21.61
N THR A 183 -5.16 10.47 22.69
CA THR A 183 -6.63 10.39 22.66
C THR A 183 -7.20 11.80 22.56
N ALA A 184 -8.49 11.94 22.23
CA ALA A 184 -9.14 13.25 22.23
C ALA A 184 -9.00 13.95 23.60
N GLN A 185 -9.13 13.21 24.71
CA GLN A 185 -8.95 13.76 26.06
C GLN A 185 -7.53 14.26 26.31
N HIS A 186 -6.51 13.49 25.91
CA HIS A 186 -5.11 13.94 26.05
C HIS A 186 -4.85 15.24 25.29
N ILE A 187 -5.49 15.44 24.13
CA ILE A 187 -5.36 16.66 23.33
C ILE A 187 -6.09 17.83 23.99
N VAL A 188 -7.26 17.60 24.60
CA VAL A 188 -8.01 18.62 25.37
C VAL A 188 -7.17 19.19 26.50
N ASP A 189 -6.43 18.34 27.22
CA ASP A 189 -5.63 18.71 28.39
C ASP A 189 -4.35 19.51 28.03
N LEU A 190 -4.04 19.69 26.74
CA LEU A 190 -2.89 20.48 26.29
C LEU A 190 -3.14 21.99 26.41
N GLU A 191 -2.04 22.74 26.54
CA GLU A 191 -2.04 24.20 26.42
C GLU A 191 -2.65 24.65 25.07
N PRO A 192 -3.50 25.69 25.02
CA PRO A 192 -4.34 25.98 23.84
C PRO A 192 -3.57 26.15 22.53
N VAL A 193 -2.41 26.81 22.54
CA VAL A 193 -1.60 27.00 21.33
C VAL A 193 -1.03 25.66 20.85
N ARG A 194 -0.50 24.85 21.77
CA ARG A 194 -0.04 23.50 21.46
C ARG A 194 -1.17 22.58 20.98
N ARG A 195 -2.35 22.64 21.62
CA ARG A 195 -3.55 21.88 21.22
C ARG A 195 -3.91 22.18 19.77
N THR A 196 -4.03 23.46 19.44
CA THR A 196 -4.35 23.94 18.09
C THR A 196 -3.31 23.45 17.07
N ALA A 197 -2.02 23.59 17.38
CA ALA A 197 -0.95 23.15 16.51
C ALA A 197 -0.96 21.64 16.23
N ILE A 198 -1.22 20.81 17.26
CA ILE A 198 -1.38 19.36 17.09
C ILE A 198 -2.59 19.07 16.20
N LEU A 199 -3.74 19.71 16.42
CA LEU A 199 -4.94 19.50 15.62
C LEU A 199 -4.74 19.89 14.15
N VAL A 200 -4.10 21.03 13.87
CA VAL A 200 -3.74 21.44 12.50
C VAL A 200 -2.87 20.40 11.84
N ALA A 201 -1.81 19.93 12.52
CA ALA A 201 -0.93 18.90 11.99
C ALA A 201 -1.68 17.58 11.73
N GLN A 202 -2.56 17.16 12.65
CA GLN A 202 -3.38 15.95 12.49
C GLN A 202 -4.38 16.08 11.33
N VAL A 203 -5.05 17.22 11.17
CA VAL A 203 -6.04 17.43 10.11
C VAL A 203 -5.37 17.38 8.73
N ALA A 204 -4.24 18.07 8.56
CA ALA A 204 -3.46 18.03 7.32
C ALA A 204 -2.96 16.61 7.00
N ASP A 205 -2.59 15.85 8.03
CA ASP A 205 -2.17 14.46 7.88
C ASP A 205 -3.33 13.51 7.56
N LEU A 206 -4.46 13.68 8.22
CA LEU A 206 -5.67 12.89 8.00
C LEU A 206 -6.24 13.11 6.60
N GLU A 207 -6.20 14.33 6.06
CA GLU A 207 -6.66 14.57 4.69
C GLU A 207 -5.89 13.69 3.69
N ALA A 208 -4.55 13.74 3.76
CA ALA A 208 -3.69 12.96 2.89
C ALA A 208 -3.91 11.45 3.10
N ARG A 209 -3.95 10.98 4.35
CA ARG A 209 -4.18 9.56 4.66
C ARG A 209 -5.53 9.06 4.18
N LEU A 210 -6.60 9.85 4.34
CA LEU A 210 -7.94 9.49 3.88
C LEU A 210 -8.02 9.48 2.35
N ALA A 211 -7.37 10.43 1.67
CA ALA A 211 -7.23 10.43 0.22
C ALA A 211 -6.54 9.14 -0.26
N ASP A 212 -5.37 8.83 0.30
CA ASP A 212 -4.58 7.64 -0.06
C ASP A 212 -5.34 6.34 0.23
N ALA A 213 -5.97 6.25 1.40
CA ALA A 213 -6.80 5.10 1.76
C ALA A 213 -7.98 4.90 0.79
N THR A 214 -8.62 5.99 0.36
CA THR A 214 -9.75 5.94 -0.60
C THR A 214 -9.28 5.46 -1.96
N LEU A 215 -8.16 5.99 -2.47
CA LEU A 215 -7.56 5.60 -3.74
C LEU A 215 -7.12 4.13 -3.71
N ALA A 216 -6.41 3.71 -2.66
CA ALA A 216 -6.00 2.32 -2.48
C ALA A 216 -7.19 1.37 -2.39
N MET A 217 -8.28 1.79 -1.74
CA MET A 217 -9.50 1.00 -1.64
C MET A 217 -10.22 0.88 -2.98
N PHE A 218 -10.28 1.96 -3.76
CA PHE A 218 -10.76 1.94 -5.14
C PHE A 218 -9.94 0.96 -5.99
N GLU A 219 -8.62 1.01 -5.90
CA GLU A 219 -7.75 0.12 -6.68
C GLU A 219 -7.94 -1.36 -6.33
N LYS A 220 -8.03 -1.66 -5.03
CA LYS A 220 -8.33 -3.01 -4.52
C LYS A 220 -9.71 -3.46 -4.97
N TYR A 221 -10.72 -2.58 -4.89
CA TYR A 221 -12.09 -2.90 -5.29
C TYR A 221 -12.15 -3.23 -6.80
N MET A 222 -11.62 -2.35 -7.65
CA MET A 222 -11.57 -2.56 -9.10
C MET A 222 -10.80 -3.82 -9.46
N GLY A 223 -9.67 -4.07 -8.81
CA GLY A 223 -8.95 -5.33 -8.96
C GLY A 223 -9.78 -6.56 -8.61
N SER A 224 -10.46 -6.52 -7.46
CA SER A 224 -11.31 -7.62 -7.01
C SER A 224 -12.52 -7.83 -7.94
N LEU A 225 -13.05 -6.76 -8.54
CA LEU A 225 -14.17 -6.81 -9.48
C LEU A 225 -13.78 -7.61 -10.72
N PHE A 226 -12.66 -7.28 -11.36
CA PHE A 226 -12.17 -7.99 -12.54
C PHE A 226 -11.70 -9.41 -12.21
N THR A 227 -11.05 -9.64 -11.06
CA THR A 227 -10.70 -11.00 -10.61
C THR A 227 -11.94 -11.87 -10.41
N LYS A 228 -13.00 -11.33 -9.80
CA LYS A 228 -14.27 -12.05 -9.62
C LYS A 228 -14.99 -12.29 -10.94
N ALA A 229 -14.94 -11.35 -11.88
CA ALA A 229 -15.48 -11.52 -13.22
C ALA A 229 -14.75 -12.66 -13.95
N ARG A 230 -13.41 -12.63 -13.99
CA ARG A 230 -12.59 -13.70 -14.58
C ARG A 230 -12.89 -15.07 -13.98
N ASN A 231 -12.96 -15.15 -12.65
CA ASN A 231 -13.28 -16.40 -11.96
C ASN A 231 -14.70 -16.88 -12.26
N ARG A 232 -15.65 -15.98 -12.55
CA ARG A 232 -17.01 -16.35 -12.96
C ARG A 232 -17.02 -16.87 -14.40
N ASP A 233 -16.34 -16.19 -15.31
CA ASP A 233 -16.21 -16.62 -16.71
C ASP A 233 -15.54 -17.99 -16.79
N GLU A 234 -14.43 -18.18 -16.06
CA GLU A 234 -13.76 -19.47 -15.95
C GLU A 234 -14.72 -20.53 -15.41
N ARG A 235 -15.49 -20.26 -14.34
CA ARG A 235 -16.47 -21.23 -13.82
C ARG A 235 -17.57 -21.55 -14.82
N ARG A 236 -18.06 -20.57 -15.58
CA ARG A 236 -19.06 -20.78 -16.65
C ARG A 236 -18.49 -21.70 -17.73
N PHE A 237 -17.28 -21.44 -18.19
CA PHE A 237 -16.58 -22.28 -19.18
C PHE A 237 -16.26 -23.68 -18.64
N GLN A 238 -15.92 -23.81 -17.36
CA GLN A 238 -15.67 -25.10 -16.72
C GLN A 238 -16.95 -25.94 -16.61
N ALA A 239 -18.10 -25.30 -16.38
CA ALA A 239 -19.40 -25.97 -16.34
C ALA A 239 -19.81 -26.55 -17.70
N THR A 240 -19.41 -25.92 -18.80
CA THR A 240 -19.70 -26.40 -20.16
C THR A 240 -18.76 -27.50 -20.66
N LYS A 241 -17.74 -27.91 -19.89
CA LYS A 241 -16.75 -28.92 -20.32
C LYS A 241 -17.35 -30.25 -20.80
N ARG A 242 -18.42 -30.72 -20.15
CA ARG A 242 -19.09 -31.97 -20.54
C ARG A 242 -19.79 -31.82 -21.88
N ASP A 243 -20.43 -30.68 -22.09
CA ASP A 243 -21.15 -30.33 -23.30
C ASP A 243 -20.17 -30.13 -24.48
N VAL A 244 -19.03 -29.47 -24.23
CA VAL A 244 -17.90 -29.36 -25.17
C VAL A 244 -17.40 -30.75 -25.57
N ALA A 245 -17.15 -31.65 -24.59
CA ALA A 245 -16.66 -32.99 -24.86
C ALA A 245 -17.67 -33.81 -25.69
N LYS A 246 -18.97 -33.69 -25.38
CA LYS A 246 -20.04 -34.35 -26.12
C LYS A 246 -20.12 -33.84 -27.57
N ALA A 247 -20.03 -32.52 -27.77
CA ALA A 247 -20.00 -31.91 -29.09
C ALA A 247 -18.78 -32.34 -29.91
N LEU A 248 -17.58 -32.35 -29.31
CA LEU A 248 -16.35 -32.80 -29.97
C LEU A 248 -16.39 -34.28 -30.36
N LEU A 249 -17.00 -35.15 -29.54
CA LEU A 249 -17.18 -36.56 -29.86
C LEU A 249 -18.14 -36.75 -31.05
N LEU A 250 -19.25 -36.02 -31.08
CA LEU A 250 -20.18 -36.05 -32.21
C LEU A 250 -19.51 -35.54 -33.49
N PHE A 251 -18.78 -34.41 -33.41
CA PHE A 251 -18.03 -33.87 -34.53
C PHE A 251 -16.99 -34.88 -35.08
N ARG A 252 -16.28 -35.59 -34.19
CA ARG A 252 -15.36 -36.68 -34.57
C ARG A 252 -16.09 -37.81 -35.31
N ARG A 253 -17.28 -38.22 -34.84
CA ARG A 253 -18.08 -39.27 -35.49
C ARG A 253 -18.57 -38.82 -36.87
N THR A 254 -19.03 -37.57 -37.00
CA THR A 254 -19.43 -36.99 -38.29
C THR A 254 -18.27 -36.96 -39.28
N ILE A 255 -17.07 -36.52 -38.86
CA ILE A 255 -15.87 -36.55 -39.73
C ILE A 255 -15.51 -37.99 -40.15
N ALA A 256 -15.61 -38.96 -39.24
CA ALA A 256 -15.34 -40.36 -39.54
C ALA A 256 -16.35 -40.92 -40.57
N ALA A 257 -17.64 -40.63 -40.39
CA ALA A 257 -18.71 -41.03 -41.31
C ALA A 257 -18.49 -40.42 -42.72
N LEU A 258 -18.16 -39.13 -42.81
CA LEU A 258 -17.85 -38.48 -44.09
C LEU A 258 -16.59 -39.04 -44.77
N LYS A 259 -15.57 -39.39 -43.99
CA LYS A 259 -14.37 -40.07 -44.52
C LYS A 259 -14.69 -41.45 -45.08
N GLN A 260 -15.55 -42.21 -44.41
CA GLN A 260 -15.99 -43.52 -44.85
C GLN A 260 -16.82 -43.41 -46.13
N ALA A 261 -17.81 -42.52 -46.17
CA ALA A 261 -18.61 -42.26 -47.37
C ALA A 261 -17.74 -41.92 -48.58
N LYS A 262 -16.70 -41.08 -48.38
CA LYS A 262 -15.73 -40.76 -49.44
C LYS A 262 -14.91 -41.97 -49.91
N ALA A 263 -14.60 -42.91 -49.01
CA ALA A 263 -13.82 -44.10 -49.35
C ALA A 263 -14.65 -45.18 -50.05
N THR A 264 -15.95 -45.31 -49.72
CA THR A 264 -16.87 -46.29 -50.31
C THR A 264 -17.65 -45.75 -51.51
N GLY A 265 -17.62 -44.43 -51.75
CA GLY A 265 -18.40 -43.78 -52.81
C GLY A 265 -19.89 -43.61 -52.47
N GLU A 266 -20.27 -43.77 -51.19
CA GLU A 266 -21.63 -43.55 -50.70
C GLU A 266 -21.95 -42.05 -50.57
N ASP A 267 -23.24 -41.69 -50.59
CA ASP A 267 -23.69 -40.33 -50.26
C ASP A 267 -23.35 -39.96 -48.80
N GLY A 268 -22.66 -38.84 -48.62
CA GLY A 268 -22.16 -38.40 -47.33
C GLY A 268 -23.26 -38.07 -46.32
N VAL A 269 -24.39 -37.52 -46.78
CA VAL A 269 -25.52 -37.19 -45.89
C VAL A 269 -26.21 -38.45 -45.40
N ALA A 270 -26.47 -39.41 -46.29
CA ALA A 270 -27.04 -40.70 -45.93
C ALA A 270 -26.18 -41.48 -44.91
N VAL A 271 -24.85 -41.47 -45.08
CA VAL A 271 -23.94 -42.14 -44.13
C VAL A 271 -23.88 -41.42 -42.78
N VAL A 272 -23.91 -40.08 -42.76
CA VAL A 272 -23.95 -39.32 -41.49
C VAL A 272 -25.27 -39.55 -40.74
N ASP A 273 -26.41 -39.59 -41.44
CA ASP A 273 -27.70 -39.87 -40.82
C ASP A 273 -27.76 -41.31 -40.26
N ARG A 274 -27.18 -42.28 -40.97
CA ARG A 274 -27.07 -43.68 -40.51
C ARG A 274 -26.19 -43.84 -39.26
N GLU A 275 -25.01 -43.22 -39.23
CA GLU A 275 -23.98 -43.46 -38.21
C GLU A 275 -24.10 -42.53 -36.98
N VAL A 276 -24.64 -41.33 -37.16
CA VAL A 276 -24.72 -40.25 -36.14
C VAL A 276 -26.16 -39.82 -35.89
N GLY A 277 -26.99 -39.74 -36.93
CA GLY A 277 -28.38 -39.29 -36.87
C GLY A 277 -28.52 -37.77 -36.94
N MET A 278 -29.21 -37.26 -37.96
CA MET A 278 -29.34 -35.83 -38.21
C MET A 278 -30.02 -35.08 -37.06
N ARG A 279 -31.04 -35.70 -36.43
CA ARG A 279 -31.70 -35.13 -35.24
C ARG A 279 -30.76 -34.94 -34.04
N GLN A 280 -29.75 -35.80 -33.89
CA GLN A 280 -28.77 -35.65 -32.81
C GLN A 280 -27.82 -34.48 -33.07
N LEU A 281 -27.47 -34.23 -34.34
CA LEU A 281 -26.67 -33.07 -34.74
C LEU A 281 -27.45 -31.77 -34.54
N ASP A 282 -28.71 -31.73 -34.95
CA ASP A 282 -29.59 -30.58 -34.73
C ASP A 282 -29.74 -30.25 -33.24
N GLY A 283 -29.90 -31.26 -32.40
CA GLY A 283 -30.01 -31.08 -30.94
C GLY A 283 -28.72 -30.60 -30.26
N VAL A 284 -27.56 -30.71 -30.92
CA VAL A 284 -26.25 -30.33 -30.37
C VAL A 284 -25.79 -28.96 -30.87
N LEU A 285 -26.31 -28.45 -31.99
CA LEU A 285 -26.02 -27.11 -32.47
C LEU A 285 -26.29 -26.02 -31.42
N PRO A 286 -27.45 -25.95 -30.74
CA PRO A 286 -27.70 -24.96 -29.69
C PRO A 286 -26.73 -25.07 -28.51
N ILE A 287 -26.24 -26.29 -28.22
CA ILE A 287 -25.25 -26.53 -27.17
C ILE A 287 -23.90 -25.96 -27.59
N ILE A 288 -23.48 -26.17 -28.84
CA ILE A 288 -22.23 -25.60 -29.38
C ILE A 288 -22.31 -24.07 -29.42
N GLU A 289 -23.44 -23.50 -29.84
CA GLU A 289 -23.68 -22.06 -29.84
C GLU A 289 -23.57 -21.48 -28.41
N ALA A 290 -24.26 -22.08 -27.44
CA ALA A 290 -24.18 -21.64 -26.04
C ALA A 290 -22.76 -21.76 -25.45
N VAL A 291 -22.00 -22.78 -25.86
CA VAL A 291 -20.60 -22.94 -25.46
C VAL A 291 -19.71 -21.87 -26.08
N ALA A 292 -19.90 -21.57 -27.37
CA ALA A 292 -19.17 -20.53 -28.08
C ALA A 292 -19.43 -19.16 -27.45
N ASP A 293 -20.69 -18.85 -27.12
CA ASP A 293 -21.08 -17.60 -26.44
C ASP A 293 -20.39 -17.43 -25.08
N VAL A 294 -20.26 -18.52 -24.30
CA VAL A 294 -19.56 -18.49 -23.00
C VAL A 294 -18.05 -18.34 -23.19
N ALA A 295 -17.47 -18.95 -24.22
CA ALA A 295 -16.04 -18.86 -24.52
C ALA A 295 -15.62 -17.47 -25.04
N ASP A 296 -16.49 -16.84 -25.83
CA ASP A 296 -16.28 -15.51 -26.42
C ASP A 296 -16.71 -14.36 -25.48
N GLN A 297 -17.27 -14.67 -24.31
CA GLN A 297 -17.70 -13.66 -23.36
C GLN A 297 -16.51 -12.85 -22.83
N GLU A 298 -16.50 -11.57 -23.20
CA GLU A 298 -15.45 -10.64 -22.81
C GLU A 298 -15.61 -10.21 -21.34
N ILE A 299 -14.51 -10.25 -20.58
CA ILE A 299 -14.47 -9.99 -19.13
C ILE A 299 -15.08 -8.64 -18.73
N LEU A 300 -15.04 -7.63 -19.61
CA LEU A 300 -15.64 -6.31 -19.37
C LEU A 300 -17.16 -6.43 -19.19
N VAL A 301 -17.82 -7.29 -19.97
CA VAL A 301 -19.27 -7.52 -19.90
C VAL A 301 -19.63 -8.12 -18.54
N THR A 302 -18.88 -9.14 -18.10
CA THR A 302 -19.09 -9.78 -16.80
C THR A 302 -18.78 -8.83 -15.64
N ALA A 303 -17.74 -8.01 -15.74
CA ALA A 303 -17.45 -6.97 -14.74
C ALA A 303 -18.58 -5.94 -14.65
N ALA A 304 -19.12 -5.52 -15.79
CA ALA A 304 -20.22 -4.57 -15.88
C ALA A 304 -21.57 -5.12 -15.35
N GLU A 305 -21.73 -6.42 -15.11
CA GLU A 305 -22.89 -6.97 -14.38
C GLU A 305 -23.05 -6.32 -12.98
N ARG A 306 -21.95 -5.86 -12.36
CA ARG A 306 -21.94 -5.17 -11.06
C ARG A 306 -21.96 -3.65 -11.17
N TYR A 307 -22.26 -3.09 -12.33
CA TYR A 307 -22.27 -1.64 -12.56
C TYR A 307 -23.14 -0.86 -11.57
N SER A 308 -24.32 -1.37 -11.21
CA SER A 308 -25.21 -0.71 -10.24
C SER A 308 -24.56 -0.51 -8.86
N VAL A 309 -23.58 -1.34 -8.51
CA VAL A 309 -22.80 -1.22 -7.27
C VAL A 309 -21.65 -0.23 -7.46
N LEU A 310 -20.95 -0.32 -8.60
CA LEU A 310 -19.88 0.62 -8.98
C LEU A 310 -20.39 2.07 -8.99
N ARG A 311 -21.57 2.27 -9.58
CA ARG A 311 -22.23 3.56 -9.73
C ARG A 311 -22.61 4.23 -8.39
N ARG A 312 -22.68 3.48 -7.28
CA ARG A 312 -23.03 4.04 -5.96
C ARG A 312 -21.97 5.00 -5.46
N PHE A 313 -20.69 4.76 -5.79
CA PHE A 313 -19.58 5.57 -5.29
C PHE A 313 -18.82 6.27 -6.42
N SER A 314 -18.85 5.77 -7.66
CA SER A 314 -18.02 6.32 -8.73
C SER A 314 -18.22 7.81 -9.00
N PRO A 315 -19.44 8.40 -8.98
CA PRO A 315 -19.59 9.83 -9.23
C PRO A 315 -18.91 10.68 -8.17
N ARG A 316 -19.14 10.35 -6.88
CA ARG A 316 -18.54 11.05 -5.74
C ARG A 316 -17.03 10.85 -5.70
N PHE A 317 -16.55 9.64 -6.01
CA PHE A 317 -15.13 9.36 -6.09
C PHE A 317 -14.44 10.22 -7.16
N LEU A 318 -15.00 10.28 -8.37
CA LEU A 318 -14.39 11.08 -9.43
C LEU A 318 -14.39 12.57 -9.06
N GLU A 319 -15.47 13.09 -8.49
CA GLU A 319 -15.58 14.50 -8.07
C GLU A 319 -14.61 14.85 -6.94
N ALA A 320 -14.39 13.93 -6.00
CA ALA A 320 -13.52 14.16 -4.85
C ALA A 320 -12.03 14.29 -5.20
N PHE A 321 -11.58 13.88 -6.39
CA PHE A 321 -10.16 13.87 -6.73
C PHE A 321 -9.81 14.69 -7.96
N CYS A 322 -8.73 15.46 -7.84
CA CYS A 322 -8.10 16.18 -8.93
C CYS A 322 -6.99 15.32 -9.53
N PHE A 323 -7.32 14.59 -10.61
CA PHE A 323 -6.39 13.73 -11.32
C PHE A 323 -5.56 14.55 -12.32
N GLN A 324 -4.24 14.33 -12.35
CA GLN A 324 -3.30 15.03 -13.22
C GLN A 324 -2.37 14.03 -13.94
N SER A 325 -1.78 14.45 -15.06
CA SER A 325 -0.81 13.65 -15.84
C SER A 325 0.21 14.58 -16.50
N ASN A 326 1.44 14.10 -16.69
CA ASN A 326 2.52 14.84 -17.35
C ASN A 326 2.33 14.83 -18.87
N THR A 327 1.45 13.96 -19.37
CA THR A 327 1.09 13.90 -20.78
C THR A 327 0.01 14.94 -21.07
N PRO A 328 0.27 15.93 -21.95
CA PRO A 328 -0.75 16.85 -22.41
C PRO A 328 -1.94 16.10 -23.01
N HIS A 329 -3.17 16.55 -22.73
CA HIS A 329 -4.40 15.96 -23.24
C HIS A 329 -4.54 14.44 -22.98
N HIS A 330 -4.13 13.98 -21.79
CA HIS A 330 -4.18 12.56 -21.45
C HIS A 330 -5.59 11.96 -21.68
N PRO A 331 -5.74 10.93 -22.52
CA PRO A 331 -7.05 10.50 -23.04
C PRO A 331 -7.96 9.88 -21.97
N VAL A 332 -7.39 9.29 -20.91
CA VAL A 332 -8.16 8.80 -19.75
C VAL A 332 -8.70 9.97 -18.92
N LEU A 333 -7.94 11.05 -18.77
CA LEU A 333 -8.39 12.23 -18.01
C LEU A 333 -9.51 12.94 -18.77
N ALA A 334 -9.41 13.05 -20.10
CA ALA A 334 -10.52 13.54 -20.93
C ALA A 334 -11.80 12.71 -20.75
N ALA A 335 -11.68 11.38 -20.64
CA ALA A 335 -12.82 10.51 -20.35
C ALA A 335 -13.38 10.70 -18.92
N VAL A 336 -12.50 10.89 -17.92
CA VAL A 336 -12.90 11.18 -16.54
C VAL A 336 -13.66 12.50 -16.46
N GLU A 337 -13.18 13.56 -17.11
CA GLU A 337 -13.84 14.86 -17.13
C GLU A 337 -15.18 14.82 -17.87
N LEU A 338 -15.27 14.05 -18.97
CA LEU A 338 -16.56 13.76 -19.62
C LEU A 338 -17.54 13.08 -18.65
N LEU A 339 -17.10 12.07 -17.90
CA LEU A 339 -17.95 11.39 -16.92
C LEU A 339 -18.38 12.32 -15.78
N LYS A 340 -17.49 13.19 -15.28
CA LYS A 340 -17.84 14.21 -14.28
C LYS A 340 -18.91 15.17 -14.80
N ALA A 341 -18.75 15.70 -16.01
CA ALA A 341 -19.74 16.57 -16.64
C ALA A 341 -21.10 15.85 -16.77
N MET A 342 -21.11 14.63 -17.30
CA MET A 342 -22.34 13.81 -17.40
C MET A 342 -22.98 13.51 -16.05
N ASN A 343 -22.19 13.37 -14.98
CA ASN A 343 -22.70 13.16 -13.63
C ASN A 343 -23.37 14.42 -13.07
N ARG A 344 -22.81 15.61 -13.36
CA ARG A 344 -23.39 16.91 -13.00
C ARG A 344 -24.68 17.20 -13.76
N ASP A 345 -24.70 16.93 -15.05
CA ASP A 345 -25.85 17.22 -15.94
C ASP A 345 -26.95 16.16 -15.85
N GLY A 346 -26.67 15.00 -15.23
CA GLY A 346 -27.61 13.86 -15.19
C GLY A 346 -27.79 13.16 -16.55
N THR A 347 -27.01 13.53 -17.56
CA THR A 347 -27.10 13.02 -18.93
C THR A 347 -26.82 11.53 -18.99
N ARG A 348 -27.74 10.74 -19.58
CA ARG A 348 -27.62 9.28 -19.68
C ARG A 348 -26.87 8.80 -20.93
N ALA A 349 -27.05 9.48 -22.05
CA ALA A 349 -26.44 9.11 -23.33
C ALA A 349 -25.00 9.60 -23.42
N LEU A 350 -24.10 8.76 -23.93
CA LEU A 350 -22.75 9.18 -24.28
C LEU A 350 -22.76 10.08 -25.53
N PRO A 351 -21.82 11.02 -25.66
CA PRO A 351 -21.66 11.78 -26.89
C PRO A 351 -21.29 10.85 -28.06
N LYS A 352 -21.49 11.31 -29.30
CA LYS A 352 -21.22 10.50 -30.52
C LYS A 352 -19.78 10.00 -30.63
N ARG A 353 -18.81 10.76 -30.10
CA ARG A 353 -17.38 10.45 -30.15
C ARG A 353 -16.73 10.67 -28.78
N PRO A 354 -16.96 9.78 -27.79
CA PRO A 354 -16.32 9.91 -26.49
C PRO A 354 -14.83 9.48 -26.59
N PRO A 355 -13.95 10.00 -25.73
CA PRO A 355 -12.55 9.57 -25.71
C PRO A 355 -12.41 8.05 -25.49
N ALA A 356 -11.80 7.34 -26.45
CA ALA A 356 -11.71 5.88 -26.44
C ALA A 356 -10.39 5.33 -27.02
N SER A 357 -9.40 6.20 -27.27
CA SER A 357 -8.09 5.81 -27.82
C SER A 357 -7.30 4.91 -26.86
N PHE A 358 -7.45 5.12 -25.55
CA PHE A 358 -6.79 4.34 -24.51
C PHE A 358 -7.39 2.93 -24.30
N LEU A 359 -8.57 2.64 -24.88
CA LEU A 359 -9.27 1.37 -24.70
C LEU A 359 -8.72 0.29 -25.64
N PRO A 360 -8.65 -0.99 -25.22
CA PRO A 360 -8.37 -2.09 -26.13
C PRO A 360 -9.37 -2.17 -27.28
N THR A 361 -8.94 -2.60 -28.46
CA THR A 361 -9.79 -2.71 -29.66
C THR A 361 -11.04 -3.56 -29.42
N LYS A 362 -10.89 -4.66 -28.68
CA LYS A 362 -12.02 -5.53 -28.29
C LYS A 362 -13.08 -4.76 -27.47
N TRP A 363 -12.65 -4.00 -26.46
CA TRP A 363 -13.57 -3.21 -25.63
C TRP A 363 -14.23 -2.08 -26.42
N ARG A 364 -13.50 -1.45 -27.33
CA ARG A 364 -14.06 -0.45 -28.24
C ARG A 364 -15.19 -1.05 -29.09
N LYS A 365 -14.96 -2.21 -29.71
CA LYS A 365 -15.99 -2.90 -30.50
C LYS A 365 -17.23 -3.23 -29.67
N LEU A 366 -17.08 -3.62 -28.41
CA LEU A 366 -18.21 -3.91 -27.51
C LEU A 366 -18.98 -2.65 -27.11
N ILE A 367 -18.28 -1.58 -26.73
CA ILE A 367 -18.90 -0.34 -26.25
C ILE A 367 -19.65 0.38 -27.37
N PHE A 368 -19.09 0.37 -28.58
CA PHE A 368 -19.63 1.05 -29.76
C PHE A 368 -20.27 0.08 -30.77
N ALA A 369 -20.68 -1.11 -30.32
CA ALA A 369 -21.42 -2.05 -31.15
C ALA A 369 -22.73 -1.41 -31.65
N ASN A 370 -23.17 -1.82 -32.84
CA ASN A 370 -24.34 -1.31 -33.59
C ASN A 370 -25.41 -0.61 -32.73
N GLY A 371 -25.36 0.73 -32.66
CA GLY A 371 -26.30 1.54 -31.87
C GLY A 371 -25.63 2.64 -31.03
N PRO A 372 -26.36 3.20 -30.04
CA PRO A 372 -25.80 4.15 -29.09
C PRO A 372 -24.79 3.47 -28.15
N ALA A 373 -23.69 4.15 -27.86
CA ALA A 373 -22.62 3.59 -27.04
C ALA A 373 -23.11 3.18 -25.64
N ASP A 374 -22.72 1.99 -25.17
CA ASP A 374 -23.11 1.49 -23.85
C ASP A 374 -22.32 2.23 -22.75
N ARG A 375 -23.00 3.16 -22.07
CA ARG A 375 -22.46 3.92 -20.94
C ARG A 375 -21.93 3.04 -19.81
N ARG A 376 -22.62 1.94 -19.50
CA ARG A 376 -22.23 1.05 -18.40
C ARG A 376 -20.90 0.38 -18.70
N LEU A 377 -20.72 -0.12 -19.92
CA LEU A 377 -19.44 -0.69 -20.36
C LEU A 377 -18.35 0.37 -20.41
N TYR A 378 -18.67 1.57 -20.93
CA TYR A 378 -17.73 2.67 -21.00
C TYR A 378 -17.25 3.13 -19.62
N GLU A 379 -18.14 3.41 -18.66
CA GLU A 379 -17.78 3.81 -17.30
C GLU A 379 -16.92 2.75 -16.59
N THR A 380 -17.30 1.48 -16.73
CA THR A 380 -16.52 0.36 -16.15
C THR A 380 -15.12 0.30 -16.75
N ALA A 381 -15.00 0.52 -18.05
CA ALA A 381 -13.72 0.53 -18.77
C ALA A 381 -12.86 1.76 -18.41
N VAL A 382 -13.45 2.95 -18.28
CA VAL A 382 -12.76 4.17 -17.85
C VAL A 382 -12.18 3.99 -16.45
N LEU A 383 -12.97 3.46 -15.50
CA LEU A 383 -12.50 3.24 -14.13
C LEU A 383 -11.42 2.15 -14.06
N ALA A 384 -11.49 1.13 -14.92
CA ALA A 384 -10.43 0.13 -15.04
C ALA A 384 -9.13 0.74 -15.56
N ALA A 385 -9.21 1.55 -16.62
CA ALA A 385 -8.06 2.26 -17.16
C ALA A 385 -7.48 3.26 -16.15
N LEU A 386 -8.33 4.00 -15.43
CA LEU A 386 -7.90 4.94 -14.39
C LEU A 386 -7.10 4.22 -13.29
N ARG A 387 -7.60 3.08 -12.81
CA ARG A 387 -6.87 2.24 -11.84
C ARG A 387 -5.50 1.83 -12.37
N ASP A 388 -5.41 1.36 -13.60
CA ASP A 388 -4.15 0.89 -14.16
C ASP A 388 -3.13 2.04 -14.31
N ARG A 389 -3.60 3.26 -14.63
CA ARG A 389 -2.76 4.47 -14.72
C ARG A 389 -2.34 5.03 -13.37
N LEU A 390 -3.20 4.96 -12.35
CA LEU A 390 -2.84 5.29 -10.96
C LEU A 390 -1.74 4.34 -10.45
N LYS A 391 -1.92 3.04 -10.66
CA LYS A 391 -0.92 2.02 -10.32
C LYS A 391 0.40 2.20 -11.08
N GLY A 392 0.33 2.65 -12.33
CA GLY A 392 1.50 2.95 -13.16
C GLY A 392 2.17 4.29 -12.84
N SER A 393 1.60 5.13 -11.97
CA SER A 393 2.03 6.51 -11.73
C SER A 393 1.99 7.44 -12.97
N ASP A 394 1.29 7.03 -14.04
CA ASP A 394 1.04 7.87 -15.23
C ASP A 394 0.04 9.01 -14.94
N ILE A 395 -0.87 8.73 -14.00
CA ILE A 395 -1.82 9.67 -13.43
C ILE A 395 -1.54 9.75 -11.93
N TRP A 396 -1.48 10.97 -11.39
CA TRP A 396 -1.37 11.22 -9.96
C TRP A 396 -2.53 12.07 -9.46
N VAL A 397 -2.62 12.24 -8.14
CA VAL A 397 -3.67 12.97 -7.46
C VAL A 397 -3.07 14.08 -6.62
N VAL A 398 -3.55 15.30 -6.80
CA VAL A 398 -3.13 16.45 -5.99
C VAL A 398 -3.52 16.22 -4.52
N GLY A 399 -2.57 16.45 -3.60
CA GLY A 399 -2.77 16.27 -2.15
C GLY A 399 -2.62 14.84 -1.63
N SER A 400 -2.37 13.86 -2.51
CA SER A 400 -2.05 12.48 -2.13
C SER A 400 -0.56 12.33 -1.78
N ARG A 401 -0.22 11.46 -0.83
CA ARG A 401 1.18 11.13 -0.53
C ARG A 401 1.65 9.91 -1.29
N ASP A 402 0.79 8.92 -1.50
CA ASP A 402 1.16 7.67 -2.16
C ASP A 402 1.01 7.77 -3.70
N TYR A 403 0.09 8.61 -4.18
CA TYR A 403 -0.23 8.82 -5.59
C TYR A 403 0.19 10.23 -6.03
N ARG A 404 1.45 10.59 -5.82
CA ARG A 404 2.04 11.88 -6.25
C ARG A 404 2.76 11.78 -7.58
N ALA A 405 2.99 12.91 -8.23
CA ALA A 405 3.81 12.99 -9.43
C ALA A 405 5.21 12.40 -9.17
N PHE A 406 5.73 11.62 -10.11
CA PHE A 406 7.04 10.97 -9.96
C PHE A 406 8.16 11.99 -9.68
N GLU A 407 8.06 13.16 -10.31
CA GLU A 407 9.00 14.28 -10.17
C GLU A 407 9.10 14.79 -8.73
N THR A 408 8.06 14.59 -7.92
CA THR A 408 8.05 15.00 -6.50
C THR A 408 8.97 14.14 -5.63
N TYR A 409 9.39 12.97 -6.12
CA TYR A 409 10.39 12.13 -5.45
C TYR A 409 11.83 12.51 -5.83
N LEU A 410 12.00 13.33 -6.86
CA LEU A 410 13.32 13.77 -7.31
C LEU A 410 13.81 14.92 -6.44
N LEU A 411 15.12 14.96 -6.21
CA LEU A 411 15.76 16.11 -5.59
C LEU A 411 15.69 17.29 -6.57
N PRO A 412 15.44 18.53 -6.09
CA PRO A 412 15.62 19.72 -6.90
C PRO A 412 17.04 19.77 -7.46
N ALA A 413 17.21 20.13 -8.73
CA ALA A 413 18.52 20.16 -9.38
C ALA A 413 19.57 20.99 -8.61
N ALA A 414 19.14 22.06 -7.93
CA ALA A 414 19.98 22.91 -7.10
C ALA A 414 20.46 22.26 -5.78
N ALA A 415 19.83 21.16 -5.33
CA ALA A 415 20.18 20.48 -4.09
C ALA A 415 21.22 19.35 -4.27
N VAL A 416 21.65 19.10 -5.52
CA VAL A 416 22.52 17.95 -5.87
C VAL A 416 23.96 18.14 -5.37
N THR A 417 24.43 19.37 -5.17
CA THR A 417 25.85 19.69 -4.93
C THR A 417 26.41 19.27 -3.57
N ASP A 418 25.58 18.83 -2.60
CA ASP A 418 26.06 18.55 -1.23
C ASP A 418 25.41 17.30 -0.58
N THR A 419 24.90 16.36 -1.39
CA THR A 419 24.16 15.20 -0.83
C THR A 419 25.06 14.09 -0.31
N GLY A 420 26.37 14.12 -0.57
CA GLY A 420 27.31 13.06 -0.18
C GLY A 420 26.94 11.68 -0.74
N ILE A 421 26.11 11.64 -1.80
CA ILE A 421 25.73 10.41 -2.49
C ILE A 421 26.84 10.10 -3.49
N ASP A 422 27.72 9.14 -3.14
CA ASP A 422 28.67 8.56 -4.09
C ASP A 422 27.89 7.87 -5.23
N GLY A 423 28.04 8.37 -6.46
CA GLY A 423 27.41 7.82 -7.65
C GLY A 423 27.75 8.60 -8.92
N GLU A 424 27.61 7.95 -10.08
CA GLU A 424 27.70 8.62 -11.38
C GLU A 424 26.55 9.64 -11.50
N THR A 425 26.90 10.90 -11.71
CA THR A 425 25.96 12.03 -11.73
C THR A 425 25.54 12.41 -13.15
N ASP A 426 26.28 11.93 -14.16
CA ASP A 426 25.92 12.05 -15.57
C ASP A 426 24.84 11.01 -15.94
N PRO A 427 23.61 11.43 -16.33
CA PRO A 427 22.54 10.52 -16.70
C PRO A 427 22.90 9.57 -17.84
N ASP A 428 23.64 10.04 -18.85
CA ASP A 428 23.95 9.25 -20.03
C ASP A 428 24.95 8.14 -19.69
N ARG A 429 25.97 8.48 -18.90
CA ARG A 429 26.93 7.49 -18.37
C ARG A 429 26.26 6.49 -17.44
N TYR A 430 25.35 6.94 -16.57
CA TYR A 430 24.59 6.05 -15.71
C TYR A 430 23.72 5.07 -16.51
N VAL A 431 22.98 5.55 -17.50
CA VAL A 431 22.12 4.72 -18.37
C VAL A 431 22.97 3.73 -19.16
N ALA A 432 24.09 4.17 -19.76
CA ALA A 432 25.00 3.29 -20.49
C ALA A 432 25.56 2.18 -19.58
N ALA A 433 26.02 2.53 -18.38
CA ALA A 433 26.53 1.56 -17.41
C ALA A 433 25.45 0.55 -16.97
N ARG A 434 24.21 1.01 -16.72
CA ARG A 434 23.08 0.14 -16.36
C ARG A 434 22.65 -0.77 -17.52
N ALA A 435 22.64 -0.25 -18.75
CA ALA A 435 22.33 -1.03 -19.94
C ALA A 435 23.37 -2.13 -20.16
N ALA A 436 24.65 -1.82 -20.01
CA ALA A 436 25.74 -2.81 -20.09
C ALA A 436 25.58 -3.90 -19.01
N ALA A 437 25.33 -3.52 -17.75
CA ALA A 437 25.13 -4.47 -16.66
C ALA A 437 23.87 -5.34 -16.85
N LEU A 438 22.79 -4.79 -17.39
CA LEU A 438 21.58 -5.55 -17.74
C LEU A 438 21.88 -6.55 -18.86
N HIS A 439 22.57 -6.10 -19.92
CA HIS A 439 22.97 -6.95 -21.04
C HIS A 439 23.82 -8.12 -20.56
N GLU A 440 24.84 -7.87 -19.74
CA GLU A 440 25.69 -8.91 -19.14
C GLU A 440 24.86 -9.95 -18.37
N ARG A 441 23.93 -9.49 -17.52
CA ARG A 441 23.05 -10.38 -16.75
C ARG A 441 22.11 -11.20 -17.62
N LEU A 442 21.53 -10.60 -18.65
CA LEU A 442 20.66 -11.31 -19.60
C LEU A 442 21.46 -12.38 -20.35
N THR A 443 22.66 -12.05 -20.83
CA THR A 443 23.57 -12.99 -21.50
C THR A 443 24.00 -14.12 -20.57
N PHE A 444 24.28 -13.82 -19.30
CA PHE A 444 24.58 -14.84 -18.28
C PHE A 444 23.39 -15.80 -18.07
N VAL A 445 22.16 -15.27 -17.95
CA VAL A 445 20.94 -16.07 -17.76
C VAL A 445 20.66 -16.92 -19.00
N ALA A 446 20.78 -16.35 -20.21
CA ALA A 446 20.62 -17.06 -21.47
C ALA A 446 21.60 -18.23 -21.58
N GLY A 447 22.89 -18.00 -21.31
CA GLY A 447 23.91 -19.07 -21.31
C GLY A 447 23.66 -20.15 -20.26
N ARG A 448 22.99 -19.85 -19.13
CA ARG A 448 22.60 -20.85 -18.12
C ARG A 448 21.36 -21.65 -18.55
N ALA A 449 20.42 -21.02 -19.22
CA ALA A 449 19.26 -21.67 -19.81
C ALA A 449 19.69 -22.67 -20.90
N GLU A 450 20.61 -22.25 -21.79
CA GLU A 450 21.16 -23.10 -22.84
C GLU A 450 21.89 -24.33 -22.29
N ARG A 451 22.74 -24.15 -21.26
CA ARG A 451 23.43 -25.25 -20.57
C ARG A 451 22.46 -26.25 -19.93
N ARG A 452 21.33 -25.78 -19.39
CA ARG A 452 20.26 -26.66 -18.88
C ARG A 452 19.56 -27.42 -20.01
N THR A 453 19.27 -26.77 -21.14
CA THR A 453 18.66 -27.43 -22.31
C THR A 453 19.59 -28.45 -22.96
N ARG A 454 20.91 -28.18 -23.04
CA ARG A 454 21.91 -29.13 -23.55
C ARG A 454 22.02 -30.35 -22.63
N ARG A 455 22.16 -30.17 -21.31
CA ARG A 455 22.15 -31.29 -20.34
C ARG A 455 20.89 -32.14 -20.40
N ARG A 456 19.73 -31.55 -20.73
CA ARG A 456 18.46 -32.28 -20.90
C ARG A 456 18.43 -33.07 -22.22
N ARG A 457 18.98 -32.53 -23.30
CA ARG A 457 19.15 -33.24 -24.59
C ARG A 457 20.18 -34.36 -24.49
N ASP A 458 21.29 -34.17 -23.78
CA ASP A 458 22.34 -35.18 -23.61
C ASP A 458 21.84 -36.36 -22.74
N ARG A 459 21.06 -36.09 -21.68
CA ARG A 459 20.37 -37.13 -20.92
C ARG A 459 19.30 -37.86 -21.74
N GLY A 460 18.59 -37.15 -22.62
CA GLY A 460 17.64 -37.76 -23.56
C GLY A 460 18.32 -38.67 -24.60
N ARG A 461 19.48 -38.25 -25.13
CA ARG A 461 20.30 -39.07 -26.05
C ARG A 461 20.93 -40.28 -25.36
N GLN A 462 21.39 -40.15 -24.12
CA GLN A 462 21.89 -41.29 -23.33
C GLN A 462 20.78 -42.30 -22.98
N ALA A 463 19.53 -41.83 -22.78
CA ALA A 463 18.39 -42.71 -22.59
C ALA A 463 18.04 -43.48 -23.89
N LEU A 464 18.08 -42.81 -25.05
CA LEU A 464 17.85 -43.43 -26.36
C LEU A 464 18.92 -44.47 -26.73
N HIS A 465 20.20 -44.19 -26.45
CA HIS A 465 21.29 -45.14 -26.69
C HIS A 465 21.21 -46.39 -25.80
N ARG A 466 20.65 -46.31 -24.59
CA ARG A 466 20.42 -47.48 -23.72
C ARG A 466 19.23 -48.34 -24.19
N SER A 467 18.23 -47.76 -24.84
CA SER A 467 17.12 -48.51 -25.42
C SER A 467 17.48 -49.19 -26.76
N ASP A 468 18.39 -48.62 -27.56
CA ASP A 468 18.85 -49.25 -28.80
C ASP A 468 19.82 -50.43 -28.58
N GLN A 469 20.53 -50.47 -27.45
CA GLN A 469 21.38 -51.63 -27.09
C GLN A 469 20.60 -52.79 -26.43
N ALA A 470 19.33 -52.58 -26.07
CA ALA A 470 18.48 -53.58 -25.43
C ALA A 470 17.32 -53.98 -26.37
N GLY A 471 17.64 -54.64 -27.49
CA GLY A 471 16.59 -55.13 -28.38
C GLY A 471 17.06 -56.01 -29.54
N ARG A 472 17.37 -57.29 -29.27
CA ARG A 472 16.92 -58.50 -30.04
C ARG A 472 17.64 -59.77 -29.55
N PRO A 473 16.94 -60.75 -28.95
CA PRO A 473 17.30 -62.16 -29.08
C PRO A 473 16.47 -62.78 -30.22
N GLY A 474 17.14 -63.31 -31.24
CA GLY A 474 16.55 -64.11 -32.31
C GLY A 474 16.64 -65.61 -32.01
N CYS A 475 15.58 -66.33 -32.34
CA CYS A 475 15.37 -67.76 -32.17
C CYS A 475 16.40 -68.67 -32.86
N ARG A 476 16.67 -69.84 -32.24
CA ARG A 476 16.75 -71.22 -32.81
C ARG A 476 16.97 -72.20 -31.63
N ALA A 477 16.01 -73.06 -31.26
CA ALA A 477 15.75 -74.43 -31.73
C ALA A 477 16.97 -75.37 -31.51
N LEU A 478 16.96 -76.55 -30.86
CA LEU A 478 16.05 -77.53 -30.22
C LEU A 478 16.90 -78.19 -29.08
N ALA A 479 16.44 -78.94 -28.06
CA ALA A 479 15.62 -80.15 -28.06
C ALA A 479 15.37 -80.67 -26.61
N CYS A 480 14.36 -81.54 -26.48
CA CYS A 480 14.10 -82.56 -25.45
C CYS A 480 13.79 -82.10 -24.01
N GLN A 481 12.51 -82.09 -23.63
CA GLN A 481 11.76 -83.21 -23.00
C GLN A 481 12.28 -83.61 -21.61
N SER A 482 11.57 -83.25 -20.56
CA SER A 482 10.65 -84.15 -19.85
C SER A 482 10.32 -83.65 -18.44
N ALA A 483 9.04 -83.83 -18.10
CA ALA A 483 8.48 -84.17 -16.80
C ALA A 483 8.70 -83.24 -15.58
N GLY A 484 7.56 -82.75 -15.07
CA GLY A 484 7.20 -83.10 -13.71
C GLY A 484 7.01 -81.95 -12.72
N GLY A 485 5.74 -81.72 -12.37
CA GLY A 485 5.36 -81.67 -10.96
C GLY A 485 5.15 -80.30 -10.31
N THR A 486 3.87 -80.03 -10.01
CA THR A 486 3.34 -79.52 -8.70
C THR A 486 3.77 -78.11 -8.24
N ALA A 487 2.85 -77.14 -8.16
CA ALA A 487 1.93 -76.84 -7.03
C ALA A 487 2.71 -76.53 -5.72
N ALA A 488 2.44 -75.51 -4.91
CA ALA A 488 1.45 -74.44 -4.85
C ALA A 488 1.89 -73.47 -3.70
N ALA A 489 1.21 -72.32 -3.62
CA ALA A 489 0.92 -71.53 -2.41
C ALA A 489 2.02 -70.71 -1.73
N GLY A 490 1.60 -69.52 -1.25
CA GLY A 490 2.28 -68.78 -0.19
C GLY A 490 2.20 -67.26 -0.30
N ALA A 491 1.18 -66.67 0.30
CA ALA A 491 1.16 -65.25 0.68
C ALA A 491 2.34 -64.91 1.62
N ASP A 492 2.79 -63.65 1.68
CA ASP A 492 2.45 -62.73 2.79
C ASP A 492 3.33 -61.45 2.85
N HIS A 493 2.66 -60.37 3.27
CA HIS A 493 3.07 -59.23 4.10
C HIS A 493 4.34 -58.33 3.94
N ARG A 494 4.01 -57.01 4.02
CA ARG A 494 4.65 -55.85 4.72
C ARG A 494 5.69 -54.98 3.98
N GLY A 495 5.44 -53.65 4.07
CA GLY A 495 6.25 -52.53 3.54
C GLY A 495 7.55 -52.25 4.32
N PRO A 496 8.19 -51.05 4.22
CA PRO A 496 7.57 -49.74 4.47
C PRO A 496 8.04 -48.58 3.54
N GLY A 497 7.51 -47.37 3.76
CA GLY A 497 7.58 -46.23 2.83
C GLY A 497 8.72 -45.23 2.99
N ARG A 498 8.58 -44.08 2.30
CA ARG A 498 8.99 -42.72 2.72
C ARG A 498 8.59 -41.67 1.66
N CYS A 499 7.95 -40.61 2.12
CA CYS A 499 7.65 -39.37 1.39
C CYS A 499 8.88 -38.44 1.32
N ARG A 500 8.98 -37.62 0.27
CA ARG A 500 9.43 -36.20 0.36
C ARG A 500 9.07 -35.40 -0.91
N ALA A 501 8.35 -34.32 -0.69
CA ALA A 501 7.97 -33.28 -1.63
C ALA A 501 9.13 -32.27 -1.85
N MET A 502 9.17 -31.64 -3.02
CA MET A 502 10.08 -30.54 -3.36
C MET A 502 9.27 -29.31 -3.74
N ASP A 503 9.21 -28.35 -2.81
CA ASP A 503 8.90 -26.94 -3.05
C ASP A 503 10.20 -26.16 -3.28
N GLY A 504 10.17 -25.16 -4.18
CA GLY A 504 11.20 -24.13 -4.22
C GLY A 504 11.27 -23.34 -5.53
N LEU A 505 10.74 -22.11 -5.53
CA LEU A 505 11.52 -20.85 -5.59
C LEU A 505 10.67 -19.66 -6.08
N CYS A 506 10.19 -18.85 -5.14
CA CYS A 506 9.92 -17.42 -5.30
C CYS A 506 10.13 -16.75 -3.94
N ARG A 507 11.03 -15.75 -3.86
CA ARG A 507 11.06 -14.83 -2.72
C ARG A 507 11.32 -13.38 -3.21
N PRO A 508 10.65 -12.37 -2.62
CA PRO A 508 10.78 -10.96 -3.00
C PRO A 508 11.91 -10.25 -2.24
N LEU A 509 12.34 -9.11 -2.80
CA LEU A 509 13.34 -8.18 -2.28
C LEU A 509 12.77 -7.30 -1.15
N HIS A 510 13.49 -7.21 -0.03
CA HIS A 510 13.39 -6.15 0.98
C HIS A 510 14.82 -5.70 1.38
N PRO A 511 15.04 -4.43 1.76
CA PRO A 511 16.36 -3.89 2.09
C PRO A 511 16.82 -4.26 3.52
N PRO A 512 18.13 -4.22 3.83
CA PRO A 512 18.67 -4.83 5.03
C PRO A 512 18.62 -3.90 6.25
N ALA A 513 18.30 -4.48 7.42
CA ALA A 513 18.53 -3.90 8.73
C ALA A 513 19.93 -4.27 9.23
N HIS A 514 20.69 -3.27 9.69
CA HIS A 514 21.96 -3.45 10.39
C HIS A 514 21.76 -4.24 11.69
N ARG A 515 22.55 -5.32 11.89
CA ARG A 515 22.88 -5.87 13.21
C ARG A 515 24.39 -5.91 13.37
N GLN A 516 24.86 -5.17 14.37
CA GLN A 516 26.24 -5.16 14.83
C GLN A 516 26.62 -6.50 15.45
N SER A 517 27.81 -6.97 15.08
CA SER A 517 28.59 -8.03 15.67
C SER A 517 29.18 -7.59 17.01
N GLY A 518 28.88 -8.32 18.09
CA GLY A 518 29.54 -8.20 19.39
C GLY A 518 30.52 -9.36 19.60
N SER A 519 31.82 -9.05 19.59
CA SER A 519 32.93 -9.93 19.91
C SER A 519 33.04 -10.21 21.41
N ARG A 520 33.43 -11.44 21.76
CA ARG A 520 33.82 -11.88 23.10
C ARG A 520 35.23 -11.36 23.43
N GLN A 521 35.44 -10.91 24.68
CA GLN A 521 36.70 -11.07 25.42
C GLN A 521 36.42 -11.08 26.93
N ALA A 522 37.35 -11.70 27.67
CA ALA A 522 37.16 -12.35 28.96
C ALA A 522 37.81 -11.60 30.16
N GLY A 523 37.45 -12.06 31.37
CA GLY A 523 38.12 -11.79 32.67
C GLY A 523 37.48 -10.65 33.46
N SER A 524 37.25 -10.69 34.78
CA SER A 524 37.65 -11.59 35.87
C SER A 524 37.07 -11.03 37.19
N ALA A 525 36.65 -11.90 38.13
CA ALA A 525 36.56 -11.71 39.60
C ALA A 525 35.72 -10.50 40.15
N SER A 526 35.06 -10.47 41.31
CA SER A 526 34.92 -11.30 42.52
C SER A 526 33.78 -10.70 43.40
N CYS A 527 33.33 -11.48 44.39
CA CYS A 527 32.63 -11.08 45.63
C CYS A 527 31.11 -10.74 45.62
N GLY A 528 30.32 -11.60 46.31
CA GLY A 528 29.02 -11.25 46.94
C GLY A 528 29.24 -10.67 48.36
N PRO A 529 28.30 -10.77 49.34
CA PRO A 529 26.90 -11.24 49.30
C PRO A 529 25.89 -10.36 50.11
N GLY A 530 24.61 -10.77 50.19
CA GLY A 530 23.63 -10.33 51.21
C GLY A 530 22.19 -10.29 50.70
N ARG A 531 21.33 -11.31 50.92
CA ARG A 531 20.41 -11.51 52.09
C ARG A 531 19.76 -10.19 52.57
N ARG A 532 18.49 -10.08 52.95
CA ARG A 532 17.27 -10.90 53.13
C ARG A 532 16.20 -9.86 53.51
N HIS A 533 14.92 -10.06 53.17
CA HIS A 533 13.86 -10.08 54.19
C HIS A 533 12.52 -10.50 53.59
N GLN A 534 12.00 -11.59 54.17
CA GLN A 534 10.63 -12.07 54.06
C GLN A 534 9.75 -11.27 55.03
N SER A 535 8.50 -11.03 54.66
CA SER A 535 7.36 -10.98 55.59
C SER A 535 6.08 -11.33 54.81
N ARG A 536 5.36 -12.31 55.35
CA ARG A 536 4.09 -12.94 54.94
C ARG A 536 2.99 -12.44 55.95
N PRO A 537 1.71 -12.87 55.93
CA PRO A 537 0.59 -12.52 55.02
C PRO A 537 -0.75 -12.22 55.81
N ILE A 538 -1.92 -12.42 55.16
CA ILE A 538 -3.32 -12.64 55.65
C ILE A 538 -4.26 -11.38 55.52
N PRO A 539 -5.59 -11.48 55.21
CA PRO A 539 -6.27 -12.03 54.02
C PRO A 539 -7.57 -11.25 53.59
N HIS A 540 -8.35 -11.86 52.69
CA HIS A 540 -9.79 -11.66 52.36
C HIS A 540 -10.18 -10.79 51.16
N GLY A 541 -10.90 -11.43 50.23
CA GLY A 541 -11.64 -10.76 49.14
C GLY A 541 -11.96 -11.67 47.96
N ARG A 542 -12.74 -12.74 48.17
CA ARG A 542 -13.33 -13.56 47.09
C ARG A 542 -14.14 -12.67 46.15
N ARG A 543 -13.83 -12.65 44.85
CA ARG A 543 -14.83 -12.42 43.79
C ARG A 543 -14.67 -13.42 42.66
N VAL A 544 -15.83 -13.97 42.33
CA VAL A 544 -16.12 -15.16 41.52
C VAL A 544 -15.97 -14.85 40.04
N ALA A 545 -15.31 -15.76 39.32
CA ALA A 545 -15.25 -15.79 37.86
C ALA A 545 -16.65 -16.07 37.29
N ARG A 546 -17.11 -15.23 36.36
CA ARG A 546 -18.32 -15.49 35.55
C ARG A 546 -18.01 -16.46 34.41
N PRO A 547 -18.80 -17.52 34.19
CA PRO A 547 -18.67 -18.39 33.03
C PRO A 547 -19.31 -17.75 31.79
N GLN A 548 -18.66 -17.94 30.64
CA GLN A 548 -19.14 -17.54 29.31
C GLN A 548 -20.27 -18.50 28.85
N LEU A 549 -21.39 -17.93 28.40
CA LEU A 549 -22.53 -18.67 27.82
C LEU A 549 -22.36 -18.85 26.29
N PRO A 550 -22.73 -20.01 25.72
CA PRO A 550 -22.58 -20.32 24.29
C PRO A 550 -23.65 -19.70 23.37
N PRO A 551 -23.43 -19.67 22.03
CA PRO A 551 -24.07 -18.75 21.08
C PRO A 551 -25.50 -19.09 20.63
N SER A 552 -26.26 -19.87 21.40
CA SER A 552 -27.60 -20.36 21.01
C SER A 552 -28.77 -19.54 21.56
N ASP A 553 -28.58 -18.68 22.57
CA ASP A 553 -29.67 -17.96 23.23
C ASP A 553 -29.87 -16.50 22.79
N GLN A 554 -28.94 -15.93 22.01
CA GLN A 554 -29.11 -14.58 21.44
C GLN A 554 -30.19 -14.49 20.34
N ARG A 555 -30.58 -15.64 19.76
CA ARG A 555 -31.64 -15.69 18.73
C ARG A 555 -33.06 -15.74 19.30
N ARG A 556 -33.24 -16.13 20.57
CA ARG A 556 -34.57 -16.15 21.23
C ARG A 556 -34.96 -14.78 21.82
N ALA A 557 -33.99 -13.97 22.26
CA ALA A 557 -34.26 -12.62 22.78
C ALA A 557 -34.71 -11.61 21.69
N MET A 558 -34.18 -11.73 20.46
CA MET A 558 -34.57 -10.85 19.33
C MET A 558 -35.96 -11.15 18.73
N ALA A 559 -36.51 -12.36 18.96
CA ALA A 559 -37.83 -12.74 18.48
C ALA A 559 -38.97 -12.18 19.36
N HIS A 560 -38.71 -11.90 20.64
CA HIS A 560 -39.70 -11.38 21.59
C HIS A 560 -39.92 -9.86 21.42
N GLN A 561 -38.90 -9.11 21.02
CA GLN A 561 -38.98 -7.67 20.76
C GLN A 561 -39.70 -7.33 19.44
N ARG A 562 -39.65 -8.21 18.43
CA ARG A 562 -40.38 -8.03 17.16
C ARG A 562 -41.89 -8.32 17.26
N ARG A 563 -42.35 -9.04 18.30
CA ARG A 563 -43.78 -9.29 18.54
C ARG A 563 -44.50 -8.16 19.29
N GLN A 564 -43.78 -7.25 19.96
CA GLN A 564 -44.39 -6.14 20.69
C GLN A 564 -44.64 -4.88 19.84
N LEU A 565 -44.05 -4.77 18.64
CA LEU A 565 -44.22 -3.62 17.74
C LEU A 565 -45.38 -3.74 16.72
N ARG A 566 -46.23 -4.78 16.83
CA ARG A 566 -47.35 -5.04 15.90
C ARG A 566 -48.76 -4.88 16.50
N ARG A 567 -48.91 -4.21 17.64
CA ARG A 567 -50.24 -3.93 18.22
C ARG A 567 -50.34 -2.50 18.76
N ARG A 568 -50.91 -1.58 17.97
CA ARG A 568 -51.92 -0.60 18.42
C ARG A 568 -52.53 0.18 17.23
N PRO A 569 -53.81 0.63 17.35
CA PRO A 569 -54.72 0.83 16.22
C PRO A 569 -54.88 2.30 15.77
N CYS A 570 -55.49 2.45 14.59
CA CYS A 570 -55.88 3.70 13.93
C CYS A 570 -57.03 4.45 14.63
N ARG A 571 -57.05 5.79 14.59
CA ARG A 571 -58.28 6.60 14.45
C ARG A 571 -58.01 8.07 13.99
N HIS A 572 -58.69 8.40 12.88
CA HIS A 572 -59.21 9.63 12.27
C HIS A 572 -58.78 11.09 12.59
N HIS A 573 -58.60 11.81 11.46
CA HIS A 573 -59.05 13.18 11.05
C HIS A 573 -58.78 14.42 11.93
N GLN A 574 -58.08 15.41 11.35
CA GLN A 574 -58.67 16.65 10.76
C GLN A 574 -57.60 17.49 10.02
N ARG A 575 -58.07 18.31 9.07
CA ARG A 575 -57.32 19.13 8.07
C ARG A 575 -57.16 20.60 8.57
N PRO A 576 -56.51 21.54 7.84
CA PRO A 576 -55.46 22.44 8.33
C PRO A 576 -55.88 23.94 8.41
N PRO A 577 -54.91 24.86 8.57
CA PRO A 577 -54.85 25.99 7.64
C PRO A 577 -53.45 26.33 7.09
N GLN A 578 -53.43 26.95 5.91
CA GLN A 578 -52.26 27.49 5.20
C GLN A 578 -51.72 28.79 5.81
N PRO A 579 -50.53 29.24 5.39
CA PRO A 579 -50.28 30.66 5.22
C PRO A 579 -49.89 31.04 3.78
N SER A 580 -50.33 32.24 3.48
CA SER A 580 -50.43 33.00 2.24
C SER A 580 -49.12 33.51 1.64
N ASP A 581 -49.16 33.64 0.32
CA ASP A 581 -48.25 34.39 -0.54
C ASP A 581 -48.02 35.84 -0.08
N GLY A 582 -46.76 36.28 -0.18
CA GLY A 582 -46.36 37.68 -0.06
C GLY A 582 -45.60 38.13 -1.32
N ARG A 583 -46.28 38.91 -2.17
CA ARG A 583 -45.70 39.78 -3.20
C ARG A 583 -46.30 41.17 -2.99
N ALA A 584 -45.46 42.20 -2.82
CA ALA A 584 -45.53 43.50 -3.51
C ALA A 584 -44.63 44.57 -2.86
N LEU A 585 -43.79 45.18 -3.71
CA LEU A 585 -43.48 46.62 -3.87
C LEU A 585 -43.18 47.50 -2.64
N GLY A 586 -41.99 48.11 -2.71
CA GLY A 586 -41.47 49.22 -1.92
C GLY A 586 -40.05 49.50 -2.34
#